data_AF-A0A535IE85-F1
#
_entry.id   AF-A0A535IE85-F1
#
_cell.length_a   1.000
_cell.length_b   1.000
_cell.length_c   1.000
_cell.angle_alpha   90.00
_cell.angle_beta   90.00
_cell.angle_gamma   90.00
#
_symmetry.space_group_name_H-M   'P 1'
#
loop_
_entity.id
_entity.type
_entity.pdbx_description
1 polymer ?
#
loop_
_entity_poly.entity_id
_entity_poly.type
_entity_poly.pdbx_seq_one_letter_code
_entity_poly.pdbx_strand_id
1 'polypeptide(L)'
;MNDAKSDTGALDFVLEYLHPIAQGKMGFGTGAVLSPNGATLYVLGLQGIWSIDLGAFKAKLLARDGGYETLAISPDGARLYVLSRTDGVISAVDAKNGKLLGSMTRIAFPSEIVAVDAS
;
A
#
# COMPACT_ATOMS: atom_id res chain seq x y z
N MET A 1 -46.44 -4.75 -11.45
CA MET A 1 -45.65 -3.51 -11.44
C MET A 1 -44.55 -3.69 -10.40
N ASN A 2 -43.35 -3.99 -10.91
CA ASN A 2 -42.00 -4.09 -10.30
C ASN A 2 -41.81 -4.47 -8.82
N ASP A 3 -41.25 -5.66 -8.64
CA ASP A 3 -40.34 -6.05 -7.56
C ASP A 3 -39.06 -5.21 -7.59
N ALA A 4 -38.65 -4.66 -6.44
CA ALA A 4 -37.27 -4.26 -6.14
C ALA A 4 -37.13 -3.99 -4.64
N LYS A 5 -37.06 -5.05 -3.82
CA LYS A 5 -36.40 -4.95 -2.51
C LYS A 5 -34.90 -5.06 -2.78
N SER A 6 -34.20 -3.95 -2.65
CA SER A 6 -32.77 -3.82 -2.91
C SER A 6 -31.95 -4.76 -2.02
N ASP A 7 -31.16 -5.61 -2.67
CA ASP A 7 -30.26 -6.63 -2.11
C ASP A 7 -28.98 -6.00 -1.53
N THR A 8 -29.11 -4.93 -0.74
CA THR A 8 -27.95 -4.16 -0.23
C THR A 8 -27.03 -4.99 0.65
N GLY A 9 -27.55 -5.98 1.38
CA GLY A 9 -26.73 -6.81 2.28
C GLY A 9 -25.76 -7.77 1.57
N ALA A 10 -26.07 -8.23 0.36
CA ALA A 10 -25.18 -9.09 -0.41
C ALA A 10 -24.03 -8.27 -1.05
N LEU A 11 -24.33 -7.05 -1.48
CA LEU A 11 -23.34 -6.12 -2.00
C LEU A 11 -22.43 -5.58 -0.90
N ASP A 12 -22.97 -5.26 0.27
CA ASP A 12 -22.18 -4.85 1.43
C ASP A 12 -21.22 -5.97 1.87
N PHE A 13 -21.68 -7.23 1.88
CA PHE A 13 -20.82 -8.37 2.20
C PHE A 13 -19.74 -8.61 1.15
N VAL A 14 -20.05 -8.45 -0.15
CA VAL A 14 -19.07 -8.55 -1.23
C VAL A 14 -18.06 -7.40 -1.16
N LEU A 15 -18.48 -6.18 -0.84
CA LEU A 15 -17.58 -5.04 -0.64
C LEU A 15 -16.69 -5.23 0.59
N GLU A 16 -17.24 -5.74 1.69
CA GLU A 16 -16.48 -6.07 2.90
C GLU A 16 -15.49 -7.23 2.66
N TYR A 17 -15.85 -8.20 1.82
CA TYR A 17 -14.99 -9.31 1.41
C TYR A 17 -13.91 -8.91 0.39
N LEU A 18 -14.21 -7.96 -0.51
CA LEU A 18 -13.26 -7.43 -1.49
C LEU A 18 -12.33 -6.35 -0.91
N HIS A 19 -12.65 -5.78 0.27
CA HIS A 19 -11.85 -4.79 0.99
C HIS A 19 -11.49 -5.23 2.43
N PRO A 20 -10.79 -6.35 2.67
CA PRO A 20 -10.54 -6.85 4.02
C PRO A 20 -9.44 -6.08 4.79
N ILE A 21 -9.16 -4.80 4.50
CA ILE A 21 -8.05 -4.06 5.11
C ILE A 21 -8.50 -2.66 5.55
N ALA A 22 -9.39 -2.59 6.55
CA ALA A 22 -9.66 -1.35 7.28
C ALA A 22 -9.79 -1.51 8.80
N GLN A 23 -9.65 -2.73 9.33
CA GLN A 23 -9.56 -2.94 10.78
C GLN A 23 -8.13 -3.31 11.21
N GLY A 24 -7.41 -2.27 11.61
CA GLY A 24 -6.39 -2.40 12.65
C GLY A 24 -4.94 -2.38 12.19
N LYS A 25 -4.41 -1.19 11.86
CA LYS A 25 -3.00 -0.89 12.19
C LYS A 25 -2.84 0.51 12.79
N MET A 26 -3.60 0.75 13.86
CA MET A 26 -3.32 1.84 14.79
C MET A 26 -2.09 1.46 15.62
N GLY A 27 -0.92 2.00 15.28
CA GLY A 27 0.24 2.04 16.18
C GLY A 27 1.58 1.69 15.55
N PHE A 28 2.39 2.73 15.34
CA PHE A 28 3.85 2.72 15.13
C PHE A 28 4.37 1.83 13.97
N GLY A 29 4.74 2.49 12.88
CA GLY A 29 5.18 1.91 11.62
C GLY A 29 6.43 1.04 11.72
N THR A 30 6.24 -0.27 11.83
CA THR A 30 7.09 -1.21 11.12
C THR A 30 6.49 -1.39 9.73
N GLY A 31 7.00 -0.61 8.78
CA GLY A 31 6.49 -0.52 7.41
C GLY A 31 6.77 -1.79 6.65
N ALA A 32 5.81 -2.71 6.64
CA ALA A 32 5.81 -3.85 5.74
C ALA A 32 4.41 -4.08 5.17
N VAL A 33 4.33 -4.41 3.88
CA VAL A 33 3.07 -4.71 3.17
C VAL A 33 3.27 -5.90 2.24
N LEU A 34 2.28 -6.80 2.20
CA LEU A 34 2.29 -7.97 1.34
C LEU A 34 1.69 -7.61 -0.02
N SER A 35 2.22 -8.17 -1.11
CA SER A 35 1.58 -8.08 -2.41
C SER A 35 0.19 -8.72 -2.40
N PRO A 36 -0.77 -8.26 -3.24
CA PRO A 36 -2.12 -8.82 -3.27
C PRO A 36 -2.17 -10.34 -3.50
N ASN A 37 -1.21 -10.88 -4.26
CA ASN A 37 -1.08 -12.31 -4.52
C ASN A 37 -0.28 -13.08 -3.45
N GLY A 38 0.18 -12.42 -2.39
CA GLY A 38 0.95 -13.03 -1.30
C GLY A 38 2.39 -13.43 -1.62
N ALA A 39 2.89 -13.17 -2.84
CA ALA A 39 4.20 -13.66 -3.29
C ALA A 39 5.39 -12.79 -2.86
N THR A 40 5.17 -11.51 -2.56
CA THR A 40 6.24 -10.55 -2.26
C THR A 40 5.90 -9.74 -1.01
N LEU A 41 6.82 -9.70 -0.05
CA LEU A 41 6.75 -8.78 1.09
C LEU A 41 7.61 -7.55 0.79
N TYR A 42 7.02 -6.36 0.85
CA TYR A 42 7.74 -5.10 0.75
C TYR A 42 8.00 -4.57 2.16
N VAL A 43 9.24 -4.17 2.44
CA VAL A 43 9.68 -3.74 3.78
C VAL A 43 10.47 -2.44 3.68
N LEU A 44 10.17 -1.48 4.54
CA LEU A 44 11.00 -0.29 4.71
C LEU A 44 12.25 -0.65 5.52
N GLY A 45 13.41 -0.38 4.95
CA GLY A 45 14.70 -0.47 5.62
C GLY A 45 15.45 0.85 5.54
N LEU A 46 16.58 0.95 6.26
CA LEU A 46 17.40 2.16 6.30
C LEU A 46 17.88 2.65 4.92
N GLN A 47 18.05 1.73 3.97
CA GLN A 47 18.51 2.04 2.60
C GLN A 47 17.36 2.31 1.62
N GLY A 48 16.11 2.18 2.09
CA GLY A 48 14.90 2.33 1.30
C GLY A 48 14.04 1.08 1.29
N ILE A 49 13.35 0.85 0.17
CA ILE A 49 12.34 -0.21 0.08
C ILE A 49 13.03 -1.51 -0.32
N TRP A 50 12.80 -2.57 0.45
CA TRP A 50 13.20 -3.92 0.13
C TRP A 50 12.00 -4.70 -0.40
N SER A 51 12.22 -5.53 -1.42
CA SER A 51 11.26 -6.56 -1.83
C SER A 51 11.81 -7.93 -1.46
N ILE A 52 11.00 -8.75 -0.82
CA ILE A 52 11.34 -10.10 -0.39
C ILE A 52 10.43 -11.07 -1.12
N ASP A 53 11.00 -11.90 -1.99
CA ASP A 53 10.32 -13.05 -2.57
C ASP A 53 10.11 -14.08 -1.47
N LEU A 54 8.84 -14.43 -1.19
CA LEU A 54 8.48 -15.35 -0.10
C LEU A 54 8.54 -16.82 -0.50
N GLY A 55 8.52 -17.14 -1.79
CA GLY A 55 8.72 -18.51 -2.27
C GLY A 55 10.18 -18.95 -2.14
N ALA A 56 11.10 -18.03 -2.43
CA ALA A 56 12.55 -18.26 -2.38
C ALA A 56 13.24 -17.71 -1.13
N PHE A 57 12.53 -16.92 -0.30
CA PHE A 57 13.10 -16.17 0.82
C PHE A 57 14.31 -15.31 0.42
N LYS A 58 14.20 -14.61 -0.71
CA LYS A 58 15.27 -13.75 -1.25
C LYS A 58 14.87 -12.29 -1.19
N ALA A 59 15.67 -11.50 -0.47
CA ALA A 59 15.52 -10.05 -0.39
C ALA A 59 16.37 -9.35 -1.46
N LYS A 60 15.85 -8.26 -2.00
CA LYS A 60 16.62 -7.30 -2.80
C LYS A 60 16.20 -5.87 -2.46
N LEU A 61 17.12 -4.93 -2.58
CA LEU A 61 16.82 -3.52 -2.50
C LEU A 61 16.06 -3.12 -3.78
N LEU A 62 14.80 -2.71 -3.63
CA LEU A 62 13.91 -2.35 -4.71
C LEU A 62 14.10 -0.89 -5.11
N ALA A 63 14.04 0.01 -4.13
CA ALA A 63 14.17 1.45 -4.36
C ALA A 63 15.13 2.06 -3.32
N ARG A 64 16.02 2.93 -3.80
CA ARG A 64 16.97 3.67 -2.95
C ARG A 64 16.34 4.99 -2.56
N ASP A 65 15.95 5.10 -1.30
CA ASP A 65 15.73 6.36 -0.59
C ASP A 65 15.34 6.01 0.85
N GLY A 66 16.14 6.41 1.84
CA GLY A 66 15.87 6.14 3.26
C GLY A 66 15.09 7.29 3.87
N GLY A 67 14.22 7.01 4.85
CA GLY A 67 13.42 8.06 5.51
C GLY A 67 11.90 7.95 5.30
N TYR A 68 11.45 6.84 4.72
CA TYR A 68 10.03 6.51 4.71
C TYR A 68 9.57 6.01 6.08
N GLU A 69 8.40 6.45 6.52
CA GLU A 69 7.78 6.05 7.79
C GLU A 69 6.70 4.99 7.57
N THR A 70 6.06 4.99 6.40
CA THR A 70 5.00 4.03 6.06
C THR A 70 4.96 3.73 4.57
N LEU A 71 4.40 2.57 4.22
CA LEU A 71 4.11 2.16 2.85
C LEU A 71 2.77 1.44 2.75
N ALA A 72 2.11 1.61 1.60
CA ALA A 72 0.94 0.85 1.18
C ALA A 72 1.15 0.34 -0.26
N ILE A 73 0.41 -0.69 -0.66
CA ILE A 73 0.42 -1.22 -2.04
C ILE A 73 -0.96 -1.04 -2.68
N SER A 74 -0.99 -0.75 -3.97
CA SER A 74 -2.25 -0.70 -4.74
C SER A 74 -2.89 -2.09 -4.85
N PRO A 75 -4.24 -2.17 -5.00
CA PRO A 75 -4.93 -3.46 -5.14
C PRO A 75 -4.47 -4.31 -6.33
N ASP A 76 -4.03 -3.66 -7.42
CA ASP A 76 -3.45 -4.32 -8.60
C ASP A 76 -1.99 -4.77 -8.39
N GLY A 77 -1.37 -4.39 -7.27
CA GLY A 77 0.01 -4.71 -6.94
C GLY A 77 1.06 -3.93 -7.73
N ALA A 78 0.66 -2.96 -8.58
CA ALA A 78 1.57 -2.26 -9.49
C ALA A 78 2.34 -1.12 -8.82
N ARG A 79 1.80 -0.53 -7.74
CA ARG A 79 2.34 0.68 -7.12
C ARG A 79 2.47 0.53 -5.61
N LEU A 80 3.62 0.94 -5.09
CA LEU A 80 3.83 1.24 -3.69
C LEU A 80 3.63 2.74 -3.47
N TYR A 81 2.90 3.11 -2.44
CA TYR A 81 2.82 4.48 -1.97
C TYR A 81 3.61 4.59 -0.69
N VAL A 82 4.59 5.47 -0.68
CA VAL A 82 5.49 5.69 0.46
C VAL A 82 5.38 7.12 0.95
N LEU A 83 5.42 7.27 2.27
CA LEU A 83 5.36 8.57 2.92
C LEU A 83 6.69 8.87 3.58
N SER A 84 7.32 9.98 3.18
CA SER A 84 8.39 10.63 3.93
C SER A 84 7.76 11.69 4.83
N ARG A 85 7.81 11.48 6.15
CA ARG A 85 7.28 12.44 7.12
C ARG A 85 8.17 13.67 7.26
N THR A 86 9.48 13.51 7.11
CA THR A 86 10.44 14.62 7.18
C THR A 86 10.20 15.63 6.07
N ASP A 87 9.85 15.15 4.88
CA ASP A 87 9.70 16.00 3.69
C ASP A 87 8.24 16.35 3.39
N GLY A 88 7.27 15.69 4.05
CA GLY A 88 5.85 15.86 3.79
C GLY A 88 5.45 15.45 2.37
N VAL A 89 6.13 14.41 1.85
CA VAL A 89 6.00 13.93 0.47
C VAL A 89 5.41 12.52 0.47
N ILE A 90 4.36 12.33 -0.32
CA ILE A 90 3.89 11.00 -0.71
C ILE A 90 4.44 10.71 -2.11
N SER A 91 5.10 9.58 -2.25
CA SER A 91 5.67 9.12 -3.52
C SER A 91 5.01 7.81 -3.96
N ALA A 92 4.67 7.72 -5.25
CA ALA A 92 4.28 6.48 -5.89
C ALA A 92 5.50 5.84 -6.54
N VAL A 93 5.75 4.57 -6.24
CA VAL A 93 6.89 3.78 -6.70
C VAL A 93 6.37 2.54 -7.42
N ASP A 94 6.94 2.21 -8.57
CA ASP A 94 6.66 0.99 -9.31
C ASP A 94 7.10 -0.23 -8.48
N ALA A 95 6.16 -1.12 -8.16
CA ALA A 95 6.41 -2.26 -7.28
C ALA A 95 7.27 -3.36 -7.92
N LYS A 96 7.43 -3.35 -9.25
CA LYS A 96 8.21 -4.34 -10.01
C LYS A 96 9.68 -3.97 -10.07
N ASN A 97 9.99 -2.68 -10.26
CA ASN A 97 11.35 -2.22 -10.53
C ASN A 97 11.84 -1.10 -9.60
N GLY A 98 11.00 -0.58 -8.70
CA GLY A 98 11.36 0.46 -7.74
C GLY A 98 11.49 1.85 -8.33
N LYS A 99 11.06 2.07 -9.58
CA LYS A 99 11.10 3.38 -10.22
C LYS A 99 10.09 4.32 -9.57
N LEU A 100 10.52 5.54 -9.24
CA LEU A 100 9.61 6.61 -8.86
C LEU A 100 8.68 6.96 -10.04
N LEU A 101 7.38 6.83 -9.83
CA LEU A 101 6.33 7.15 -10.79
C LEU A 101 5.86 8.60 -10.67
N GLY A 102 5.93 9.17 -9.47
CA GLY A 102 5.59 10.55 -9.19
C GLY A 102 5.51 10.81 -7.69
N SER A 103 5.48 12.09 -7.33
CA SER A 103 5.39 12.54 -5.94
C SER A 103 4.38 13.67 -5.82
N MET A 104 3.72 13.73 -4.67
CA MET A 104 2.84 14.83 -4.29
C MET A 104 3.48 15.60 -3.12
N THR A 105 3.77 16.87 -3.36
CA THR A 105 4.43 17.78 -2.39
C THR A 105 3.41 18.74 -1.78
N ARG A 106 3.63 19.17 -0.53
CA ARG A 106 2.78 20.11 0.25
C ARG A 106 1.49 19.50 0.81
N ILE A 107 1.49 18.22 1.15
CA ILE A 107 0.44 17.66 2.01
C ILE A 107 0.84 18.02 3.44
N ALA A 108 0.11 18.94 4.09
CA ALA A 108 0.42 19.31 5.47
C ALA A 108 0.16 18.11 6.40
N PHE A 109 1.25 17.52 6.91
CA PHE A 109 1.27 16.45 7.93
C PHE A 109 0.33 15.25 7.69
N PRO A 110 0.43 14.51 6.56
CA PRO A 110 -0.18 13.19 6.50
C PRO A 110 0.53 12.29 7.52
N SER A 111 -0.24 11.63 8.40
CA SER A 111 0.28 10.61 9.30
C SER A 111 0.26 9.21 8.67
N GLU A 112 -0.60 8.99 7.67
CA GLU A 112 -0.89 7.67 7.12
C GLU A 112 -1.55 7.76 5.73
N ILE A 113 -1.45 6.69 4.95
CA ILE A 113 -2.23 6.46 3.72
C ILE A 113 -3.26 5.38 4.04
N VAL A 114 -4.54 5.74 4.05
CA VAL A 114 -5.63 4.86 4.52
C VAL A 114 -6.30 4.06 3.39
N ALA A 115 -6.16 4.48 2.14
CA ALA A 115 -6.72 3.78 0.98
C ALA A 115 -6.02 4.21 -0.32
N VAL A 116 -6.06 3.32 -1.32
CA VAL A 116 -5.72 3.61 -2.71
C VAL A 116 -6.89 3.13 -3.55
N ASP A 117 -7.49 4.03 -4.32
CA ASP A 117 -8.63 3.67 -5.18
C ASP A 117 -8.19 2.82 -6.37
N ALA A 118 -9.07 1.94 -6.83
CA ALA A 118 -8.83 1.08 -7.98
C ALA A 118 -9.20 1.86 -9.26
N SER A 119 -8.22 2.06 -10.14
CA SER A 119 -8.50 2.45 -11.54
C SER A 119 -8.72 1.22 -12.39
#